data_AF-A0A9D1H5Y7-F1
#
_entry.id   AF-A0A9D1H5Y7-F1
#
_cell.length_a   1.000
_cell.length_b   1.000
_cell.length_c   1.000
_cell.angle_alpha   90.00
_cell.angle_beta   90.00
_cell.angle_gamma   90.00
#
_symmetry.space_group_name_H-M   'P 1'
#
loop_
_entity.id
_entity.type
_entity.pdbx_description
1 polymer ?
#
loop_
_entity_poly.entity_id
_entity_poly.type
_entity_poly.pdbx_seq_one_letter_code
_entity_poly.pdbx_strand_id
1 'polypeptide(L)'
;MSCTYPVTAPRWGVFEVTMPGKSDGNPFVDYTITASFTGKEGTVTVDGFYDGNGVYKARFMPSYEGTYTFTVSGSFSDETFTGSFTATAPEQGNHGPVRVNGCHFAYEDGTPYFSVGTTAYVWPLQGEELVNKTLEELSKGYFNKIRFCIFPK
;
A
#
# COMPACT_ATOMS: atom_id res chain seq x y z
N MET A 1 9.39 0.25 -22.90
CA MET A 1 8.27 1.15 -22.50
C MET A 1 8.65 1.83 -21.19
N SER A 2 8.17 3.03 -20.86
CA SER A 2 8.56 3.70 -19.60
C SER A 2 7.63 3.31 -18.45
N CYS A 3 8.20 2.99 -17.29
CA CYS A 3 7.44 2.92 -16.04
C CYS A 3 7.24 4.33 -15.46
N THR A 4 6.21 4.49 -14.62
CA THR A 4 5.90 5.75 -13.92
C THR A 4 5.88 5.49 -12.42
N TYR A 5 6.58 6.35 -11.68
CA TYR A 5 6.71 6.26 -10.22
C TYR A 5 7.05 7.63 -9.64
N PRO A 6 6.72 7.91 -8.37
CA PRO A 6 7.13 9.15 -7.71
C PRO A 6 8.62 9.12 -7.36
N VAL A 7 9.29 10.29 -7.39
CA VAL A 7 10.71 10.40 -7.01
C VAL A 7 10.94 10.35 -5.49
N THR A 8 9.87 10.52 -4.70
CA THR A 8 9.88 10.46 -3.24
C THR A 8 8.67 9.70 -2.72
N ALA A 9 8.78 9.15 -1.51
CA ALA A 9 7.66 8.63 -0.74
C ALA A 9 7.93 8.82 0.76
N PRO A 10 6.96 9.22 1.59
CA PRO A 10 7.20 9.33 3.03
C PRO A 10 7.42 7.93 3.64
N ARG A 11 8.27 7.85 4.67
CA ARG A 11 8.38 6.67 5.53
C ARG A 11 6.99 6.30 6.05
N TRP A 12 6.65 5.01 5.96
CA TRP A 12 5.32 4.46 6.25
C TRP A 12 4.18 4.96 5.34
N GLY A 13 4.51 5.66 4.25
CA GLY A 13 3.59 5.95 3.16
C GLY A 13 3.62 4.87 2.07
N VAL A 14 2.94 5.13 0.96
CA VAL A 14 2.89 4.21 -0.19
C VAL A 14 3.77 4.73 -1.31
N PHE A 15 4.76 3.93 -1.71
CA PHE A 15 5.43 4.04 -3.00
C PHE A 15 4.73 3.11 -4.00
N GLU A 16 4.35 3.62 -5.17
CA GLU A 16 3.74 2.84 -6.25
C GLU A 16 4.53 3.03 -7.54
N VAL A 17 4.96 1.93 -8.15
CA VAL A 17 5.48 1.90 -9.51
C VAL A 17 4.44 1.29 -10.44
N THR A 18 4.20 1.96 -11.56
CA THR A 18 3.24 1.58 -12.60
C THR A 18 3.99 1.25 -13.89
N MET A 19 3.67 0.12 -14.51
CA MET A 19 4.27 -0.34 -15.76
C MET A 19 3.19 -0.80 -16.74
N PRO A 20 3.39 -0.61 -18.05
CA PRO A 20 2.64 -1.36 -19.04
C PRO A 20 3.12 -2.82 -19.08
N GLY A 21 2.24 -3.71 -19.49
CA GLY A 21 2.56 -5.13 -19.68
C GLY A 21 1.59 -5.85 -20.60
N LYS A 22 1.76 -7.17 -20.69
CA LYS A 22 0.98 -8.08 -21.51
C LYS A 22 -0.50 -8.07 -21.12
N SER A 23 -1.37 -8.19 -22.12
CA SER A 23 -2.82 -8.21 -21.97
C SER A 23 -3.50 -9.19 -22.94
N ASP A 24 -2.72 -10.06 -23.58
CA ASP A 24 -3.15 -11.03 -24.59
C ASP A 24 -3.82 -12.29 -24.00
N GLY A 25 -3.67 -12.54 -22.69
CA GLY A 25 -4.37 -13.58 -21.92
C GLY A 25 -5.30 -13.02 -20.84
N ASN A 26 -5.47 -13.77 -19.73
CA ASN A 26 -6.08 -13.30 -18.50
C ASN A 26 -5.00 -12.72 -17.56
N PRO A 27 -4.83 -11.38 -17.50
CA PRO A 27 -3.67 -10.78 -16.85
C PRO A 27 -3.64 -10.91 -15.33
N PHE A 28 -4.76 -11.28 -14.73
CA PHE A 28 -4.89 -11.48 -13.29
C PHE A 28 -4.28 -12.81 -12.80
N VAL A 29 -4.06 -13.78 -13.70
CA VAL A 29 -3.61 -15.13 -13.32
C VAL A 29 -2.53 -15.69 -14.24
N ASP A 30 -2.46 -15.23 -15.49
CA ASP A 30 -1.55 -15.80 -16.49
C ASP A 30 -0.12 -15.22 -16.40
N TYR A 31 0.05 -14.07 -15.77
CA TYR A 31 1.34 -13.39 -15.65
C TYR A 31 1.74 -13.13 -14.21
N THR A 32 3.05 -13.23 -13.99
CA THR A 32 3.70 -12.95 -12.71
C THR A 32 4.38 -11.59 -12.77
N ILE A 33 4.44 -10.92 -11.63
CA ILE A 33 5.13 -9.66 -11.44
C ILE A 33 5.68 -9.62 -10.02
N THR A 34 6.95 -9.28 -9.89
CA THR A 34 7.65 -9.16 -8.62
C THR A 34 8.50 -7.90 -8.63
N ALA A 35 8.52 -7.18 -7.50
CA ALA A 35 9.33 -5.99 -7.33
C ALA A 35 10.22 -6.12 -6.09
N SER A 36 11.51 -5.88 -6.26
CA SER A 36 12.50 -5.84 -5.19
C SER A 36 12.92 -4.41 -4.92
N PHE A 37 12.78 -3.97 -3.67
CA PHE A 37 13.11 -2.64 -3.19
C PHE A 37 14.30 -2.73 -2.23
N THR A 38 15.42 -2.12 -2.59
CA THR A 38 16.68 -2.18 -1.83
C THR A 38 17.01 -0.82 -1.26
N GLY A 39 17.07 -0.73 0.07
CA GLY A 39 17.62 0.41 0.81
C GLY A 39 18.83 0.00 1.62
N LYS A 40 19.34 0.90 2.46
CA LYS A 40 20.50 0.64 3.33
C LYS A 40 20.28 -0.55 4.27
N GLU A 41 19.07 -0.70 4.79
CA GLU A 41 18.71 -1.73 5.78
C GLU A 41 18.41 -3.10 5.15
N GLY A 42 18.40 -3.20 3.82
CA GLY A 42 18.22 -4.46 3.09
C GLY A 42 17.23 -4.37 1.94
N THR A 43 16.81 -5.54 1.46
CA THR A 43 15.90 -5.71 0.32
C THR A 43 14.57 -6.31 0.77
N VAL A 44 13.47 -5.70 0.32
CA VAL A 44 12.12 -6.25 0.46
C VAL A 44 11.59 -6.60 -0.93
N THR A 45 11.10 -7.82 -1.09
CA THR A 45 10.48 -8.28 -2.32
C THR A 45 8.97 -8.40 -2.10
N VAL A 46 8.19 -7.84 -3.04
CA VAL A 46 6.73 -7.87 -3.01
C VAL A 46 6.20 -8.36 -4.35
N ASP A 47 5.00 -8.94 -4.31
CA ASP A 47 4.24 -9.21 -5.52
C ASP A 47 3.64 -7.93 -6.08
N GLY A 48 3.62 -7.82 -7.41
CA GLY A 48 2.80 -6.83 -8.10
C GLY A 48 1.40 -7.37 -8.37
N PHE A 49 0.58 -6.55 -9.02
CA PHE A 49 -0.77 -6.92 -9.43
C PHE A 49 -1.14 -6.20 -10.73
N TYR A 50 -2.09 -6.78 -11.46
CA TYR A 50 -2.71 -6.17 -12.62
C TYR A 50 -3.85 -5.23 -12.18
N ASP A 51 -3.90 -4.02 -12.75
CA ASP A 51 -4.85 -2.95 -12.39
C ASP A 51 -5.77 -2.57 -13.57
N GLY A 52 -5.89 -3.45 -14.58
CA GLY A 52 -6.71 -3.21 -15.77
C GLY A 52 -5.99 -2.49 -16.91
N ASN A 53 -6.57 -2.52 -18.12
CA ASN A 53 -6.10 -1.80 -19.31
C ASN A 53 -4.60 -1.98 -19.67
N GLY A 54 -4.05 -3.19 -19.48
CA GLY A 54 -2.63 -3.45 -19.73
C GLY A 54 -1.67 -2.84 -18.68
N VAL A 55 -2.19 -2.36 -17.56
CA VAL A 55 -1.43 -1.71 -16.49
C VAL A 55 -1.16 -2.69 -15.35
N TYR A 56 0.10 -2.74 -14.94
CA TYR A 56 0.58 -3.50 -13.79
C TYR A 56 1.19 -2.54 -12.77
N LYS A 57 1.09 -2.89 -11.49
CA LYS A 57 1.56 -2.09 -10.38
C LYS A 57 2.28 -2.92 -9.35
N ALA A 58 3.23 -2.32 -8.65
CA ALA A 58 3.77 -2.85 -7.41
C ALA A 58 3.80 -1.75 -6.35
N ARG A 59 3.40 -2.09 -5.12
CA ARG A 59 3.33 -1.15 -3.99
C ARG A 59 4.30 -1.56 -2.90
N PHE A 60 4.99 -0.59 -2.34
CA PHE A 60 5.94 -0.77 -1.26
C PHE A 60 5.77 0.33 -0.21
N MET A 61 5.92 -0.04 1.07
CA MET A 61 5.90 0.89 2.19
C MET A 61 7.33 0.99 2.76
N PRO A 62 8.07 2.09 2.50
CA PRO A 62 9.42 2.24 3.05
C PRO A 62 9.36 2.32 4.58
N SER A 63 10.12 1.46 5.25
CA SER A 63 10.21 1.44 6.71
C SER A 63 11.28 2.39 7.27
N TYR A 64 12.19 2.86 6.42
CA TYR A 64 13.30 3.75 6.78
C TYR A 64 13.39 4.91 5.80
N GLU A 65 13.99 6.02 6.24
CA GLU A 65 14.32 7.16 5.38
C GLU A 65 15.59 6.87 4.57
N GLY A 66 15.74 7.56 3.44
CA GLY A 66 16.93 7.48 2.59
C GLY A 66 16.65 6.97 1.18
N THR A 67 17.71 6.76 0.41
CA THR A 67 17.59 6.33 -0.99
C THR A 67 17.27 4.83 -1.08
N TYR A 68 16.27 4.52 -1.89
CA TYR A 68 15.94 3.18 -2.32
C TYR A 68 16.16 3.05 -3.81
N THR A 69 16.65 1.90 -4.25
CA THR A 69 16.57 1.45 -5.63
C THR A 69 15.52 0.35 -5.74
N PHE A 70 14.95 0.16 -6.92
CA PHE A 70 14.03 -0.94 -7.17
C PHE A 70 14.30 -1.61 -8.50
N THR A 71 13.87 -2.87 -8.59
CA THR A 71 13.84 -3.66 -9.82
C THR A 71 12.52 -4.41 -9.88
N VAL A 72 11.79 -4.29 -10.99
CA VAL A 72 10.53 -4.98 -11.26
C VAL A 72 10.69 -5.87 -12.48
N SER A 73 10.32 -7.14 -12.34
CA SER A 73 10.38 -8.14 -13.40
C SER A 73 9.31 -9.21 -13.21
N GLY A 74 9.09 -10.01 -14.24
CA GLY A 74 8.11 -11.11 -14.23
C GLY A 74 7.63 -11.43 -15.63
N SER A 75 6.78 -12.46 -15.78
CA SER A 75 6.31 -12.86 -17.11
C SER A 75 5.36 -11.86 -17.77
N PHE A 76 4.88 -10.85 -17.03
CA PHE A 76 4.01 -9.78 -17.54
C PHE A 76 4.68 -8.88 -18.60
N SER A 77 6.01 -8.86 -18.68
CA SER A 77 6.79 -8.07 -19.64
C SER A 77 8.11 -8.76 -19.94
N ASP A 78 8.64 -8.56 -21.14
CA ASP A 78 10.00 -9.02 -21.48
C ASP A 78 11.07 -8.01 -21.01
N GLU A 79 10.64 -6.84 -20.53
CA GLU A 79 11.49 -5.80 -19.97
C GLU A 79 11.66 -5.97 -18.45
N THR A 80 12.83 -5.59 -17.95
CA THR A 80 13.06 -5.35 -16.52
C THR A 80 13.04 -3.85 -16.26
N PHE A 81 12.21 -3.40 -15.33
CA PHE A 81 12.08 -1.99 -14.98
C PHE A 81 12.90 -1.69 -13.74
N THR A 82 13.70 -0.62 -13.77
CA THR A 82 14.50 -0.19 -12.63
C THR A 82 14.32 1.29 -12.37
N GLY A 83 14.62 1.70 -11.15
CA GLY A 83 14.55 3.09 -10.76
C GLY A 83 15.03 3.30 -9.34
N SER A 84 14.88 4.53 -8.87
CA SER A 84 15.23 4.92 -7.51
C SER A 84 14.30 6.02 -7.01
N PHE A 85 14.05 6.03 -5.72
CA PHE A 85 13.29 7.08 -5.05
C PHE A 85 13.90 7.36 -3.68
N THR A 86 13.57 8.51 -3.10
CA THR A 86 13.99 8.87 -1.75
C THR A 86 12.83 8.71 -0.79
N ALA A 87 13.00 7.85 0.21
CA ALA A 87 12.10 7.78 1.35
C ALA A 87 12.35 9.00 2.27
N THR A 88 11.33 9.84 2.46
CA THR A 88 11.41 11.05 3.28
C THR A 88 10.87 10.80 4.69
N ALA A 89 10.98 11.80 5.56
CA ALA A 89 10.31 11.80 6.86
C ALA A 89 8.81 11.44 6.73
N PRO A 90 8.22 10.78 7.75
CA PRO A 90 6.79 10.47 7.74
C PRO A 90 5.95 11.75 7.70
N GLU A 91 4.75 11.65 7.16
CA GLU A 91 3.76 12.73 7.20
C GLU A 91 3.39 13.09 8.64
N GLN A 92 2.95 14.34 8.86
CA GLN A 92 2.53 14.78 10.19
C GLN A 92 1.40 13.89 10.73
N GLY A 93 1.59 13.32 11.92
CA GLY A 93 0.63 12.41 12.54
C GLY A 93 0.68 10.97 12.03
N ASN A 94 1.57 10.64 11.09
CA ASN A 94 1.82 9.27 10.67
C ASN A 94 2.83 8.61 11.62
N HIS A 95 2.32 7.79 12.53
CA HIS A 95 3.09 7.03 13.52
C HIS A 95 3.57 5.66 13.01
N GLY A 96 3.22 5.30 11.77
CA GLY A 96 3.52 4.01 11.16
C GLY A 96 2.50 2.92 11.50
N PRO A 97 2.77 1.64 11.14
CA PRO A 97 1.87 0.54 11.44
C PRO A 97 1.78 0.25 12.94
N VAL A 98 0.63 -0.29 13.37
CA VAL A 98 0.44 -0.77 14.74
C VAL A 98 1.13 -2.14 14.93
N ARG A 99 1.91 -2.28 16.00
CA ARG A 99 2.66 -3.47 16.41
C ARG A 99 2.25 -3.95 17.80
N VAL A 100 2.53 -5.22 18.07
CA VAL A 100 2.43 -5.78 19.42
C VAL A 100 3.55 -5.19 20.28
N ASN A 101 3.21 -4.77 21.49
CA ASN A 101 4.15 -4.28 22.50
C ASN A 101 3.84 -4.95 23.85
N GLY A 102 4.46 -6.10 24.10
CA GLY A 102 4.13 -6.96 25.25
C GLY A 102 2.67 -7.42 25.18
N CYS A 103 1.88 -7.08 26.20
CA CYS A 103 0.42 -7.33 26.25
C CYS A 103 -0.41 -6.15 25.71
N HIS A 104 0.22 -5.15 25.10
CA HIS A 104 -0.40 -3.94 24.56
C HIS A 104 -0.06 -3.75 23.08
N PHE A 105 -0.44 -2.60 22.52
CA PHE A 105 -0.09 -2.19 21.17
C PHE A 105 0.59 -0.81 21.20
N ALA A 106 1.48 -0.60 20.24
CA ALA A 106 2.08 0.70 19.94
C ALA A 106 2.18 0.86 18.43
N TYR A 107 2.21 2.10 17.96
CA TYR A 107 2.65 2.41 16.62
C TYR A 107 4.14 2.12 16.45
N GLU A 108 4.62 2.06 15.21
CA GLU A 108 6.03 1.76 14.88
C GLU A 108 7.00 2.78 15.50
N ASP A 109 6.58 4.04 15.68
CA ASP A 109 7.36 5.07 16.37
C ASP A 109 7.36 4.96 17.91
N GLY A 110 6.66 3.98 18.47
CA GLY A 110 6.52 3.74 19.91
C GLY A 110 5.32 4.44 20.57
N THR A 111 4.56 5.27 19.85
CA THR A 111 3.35 5.92 20.36
C THR A 111 2.33 4.87 20.82
N PRO A 112 1.78 4.93 22.05
CA PRO A 112 0.79 3.94 22.51
C PRO A 112 -0.47 3.89 21.63
N TYR A 113 -0.96 2.68 21.35
CA TYR A 113 -2.21 2.47 20.62
C TYR A 113 -3.24 1.76 21.49
N PHE A 114 -4.35 2.45 21.81
CA PHE A 114 -5.51 1.86 22.49
C PHE A 114 -6.60 1.58 21.48
N SER A 115 -6.93 0.32 21.25
CA SER A 115 -7.92 -0.02 20.22
C SER A 115 -9.34 0.28 20.69
N VAL A 116 -9.95 1.33 20.12
CA VAL A 116 -11.33 1.73 20.35
C VAL A 116 -12.07 1.59 19.03
N GLY A 117 -12.74 0.45 18.86
CA GLY A 117 -13.28 0.04 17.57
C GLY A 117 -14.79 0.14 17.43
N THR A 118 -15.25 0.30 16.18
CA THR A 118 -16.65 0.16 15.78
C THR A 118 -16.83 -0.95 14.72
N THR A 119 -18.06 -1.17 14.27
CA THR A 119 -18.41 -2.17 13.25
C THR A 119 -19.40 -1.59 12.25
N ALA A 120 -19.06 -1.65 10.96
CA ALA A 120 -19.99 -1.37 9.86
C ALA A 120 -19.68 -2.33 8.71
N TYR A 121 -20.30 -3.51 8.71
CA TYR A 121 -19.81 -4.64 7.92
C TYR A 121 -19.74 -4.37 6.41
N VAL A 122 -20.78 -3.80 5.83
CA VAL A 122 -20.88 -3.63 4.38
C VAL A 122 -20.89 -2.15 4.00
N TRP A 123 -20.28 -1.29 4.81
CA TRP A 123 -20.24 0.15 4.57
C TRP A 123 -19.66 0.54 3.20
N PRO A 124 -18.60 -0.11 2.65
CA PRO A 124 -18.06 0.31 1.35
C PRO A 124 -18.89 -0.23 0.16
N LEU A 125 -19.92 -1.03 0.43
CA LEU A 125 -20.81 -1.63 -0.57
C LEU A 125 -22.18 -0.92 -0.61
N GLN A 126 -22.32 0.19 0.12
CA GLN A 126 -23.53 1.01 0.10
C GLN A 126 -23.48 2.02 -1.06
N GLY A 127 -24.62 2.65 -1.34
CA GLY A 127 -24.66 3.79 -2.27
C GLY A 127 -23.80 4.97 -1.75
N GLU A 128 -23.28 5.76 -2.68
CA GLU A 128 -22.33 6.86 -2.44
C GLU A 128 -22.77 7.81 -1.31
N GLU A 129 -24.05 8.17 -1.26
CA GLU A 129 -24.59 9.05 -0.22
C GLU A 129 -24.38 8.46 1.20
N LEU A 130 -24.64 7.16 1.37
CA LEU A 130 -24.51 6.51 2.68
C LEU A 130 -23.04 6.24 3.03
N VAL A 131 -22.20 5.96 2.04
CA VAL A 131 -20.74 5.89 2.20
C VAL A 131 -20.21 7.21 2.73
N ASN A 132 -20.61 8.33 2.12
CA ASN A 132 -20.18 9.67 2.52
C ASN A 132 -20.65 10.04 3.93
N LYS A 133 -21.91 9.74 4.28
CA LYS A 133 -22.40 9.91 5.66
C LYS A 133 -21.62 9.07 6.67
N THR A 134 -21.24 7.84 6.29
CA THR A 134 -20.43 6.97 7.15
C THR A 134 -19.04 7.57 7.37
N LEU A 135 -18.40 8.06 6.31
CA LEU A 135 -17.09 8.74 6.40
C LEU A 135 -17.16 10.01 7.25
N GLU A 136 -18.19 10.83 7.07
CA GLU A 136 -18.43 12.03 7.87
C GLU A 136 -18.55 11.69 9.37
N GLU A 137 -19.33 10.67 9.71
CA GLU A 137 -19.49 10.24 11.10
C GLU A 137 -18.18 9.68 11.69
N LEU A 138 -17.45 8.85 10.94
CA LEU A 138 -16.15 8.31 11.36
C LEU A 138 -15.09 9.41 11.56
N SER A 139 -15.15 10.48 10.76
CA SER A 139 -14.21 11.60 10.84
C SER A 139 -14.26 12.36 12.17
N LYS A 140 -15.37 12.25 12.93
CA LYS A 140 -15.54 12.84 14.26
C LYS A 140 -14.63 12.21 15.32
N GLY A 141 -13.93 11.12 15.01
CA GLY A 141 -12.83 10.60 15.83
C GLY A 141 -13.24 9.76 17.04
N TYR A 142 -14.48 9.27 17.10
CA TYR A 142 -14.95 8.41 18.19
C TYR A 142 -14.24 7.04 18.25
N PHE A 143 -13.76 6.57 17.10
CA PHE A 143 -13.17 5.24 16.93
C PHE A 143 -11.87 5.35 16.13
N ASN A 144 -10.91 4.48 16.42
CA ASN A 144 -9.63 4.38 15.70
C ASN A 144 -9.42 3.00 15.04
N LYS A 145 -10.49 2.21 14.95
CA LYS A 145 -10.54 0.93 14.25
C LYS A 145 -11.97 0.65 13.79
N ILE A 146 -12.12 0.06 12.60
CA ILE A 146 -13.41 -0.40 12.10
C ILE A 146 -13.30 -1.84 11.62
N ARG A 147 -14.31 -2.66 11.90
CA ARG A 147 -14.47 -3.98 11.28
C ARG A 147 -15.45 -3.88 10.12
N PHE A 148 -15.03 -4.35 8.95
CA PHE A 148 -15.85 -4.41 7.75
C PHE A 148 -15.50 -5.64 6.89
N CYS A 149 -16.37 -5.97 5.94
CA CYS A 149 -16.28 -7.07 5.00
C CYS A 149 -15.90 -6.53 3.62
N ILE A 150 -14.99 -7.24 2.94
CA ILE A 150 -14.65 -6.96 1.54
C ILE A 150 -15.78 -7.43 0.62
N PHE A 151 -16.38 -8.59 0.93
CA PHE A 151 -17.49 -9.15 0.17
C PHE A 151 -18.85 -8.75 0.74
N PRO A 152 -19.91 -8.73 -0.09
CA PRO A 152 -21.28 -8.53 0.36
C PRO A 152 -21.70 -9.49 1.48
N LYS A 153 -22.69 -9.05 2.26
CA LYS A 153 -23.35 -9.85 3.29
C LYS A 153 -24.62 -10.48 2.72
#